data_AF-A0A7S1N1Y7-F1
#
_entry.id   AF-A0A7S1N1Y7-F1
#
_cell.length_a   1.000
_cell.length_b   1.000
_cell.length_c   1.000
_cell.angle_alpha   90.00
_cell.angle_beta   90.00
_cell.angle_gamma   90.00
#
_symmetry.space_group_name_H-M   'P 1'
#
loop_
_entity.id
_entity.type
_entity.pdbx_description
1 polymer ?
#
loop_
_entity_poly.entity_id
_entity_poly.type
_entity_poly.pdbx_seq_one_letter_code
_entity_poly.pdbx_strand_id
1 'polypeptide(L)'
;ANEIAAKQADVRSFEKTCNATRNQFLPIAAHATAMFFIIASLVAVDPMYQWSLQWYFDVFGRTLADSDPAPEDRPRRISNITGHFRVQLHRRICQSLRAKDQLLFAALTGLQSLQVEQSAIRWLLTGGPDTSSTIPPTPA
;
A
#
# COMPACT_ATOMS: atom_id res chain seq x y z
N ALA A 1 -44.28 -14.84 -13.56
CA ALA A 1 -43.86 -13.43 -13.43
C ALA A 1 -43.51 -13.06 -11.99
N ASN A 2 -44.41 -13.24 -11.01
CA ASN A 2 -44.17 -12.88 -9.60
C ASN A 2 -43.02 -13.64 -8.92
N GLU A 3 -42.84 -14.93 -9.23
CA GLU A 3 -41.76 -15.74 -8.62
C GLU A 3 -40.35 -15.33 -9.08
N ILE A 4 -40.24 -14.83 -10.32
CA ILE A 4 -38.99 -14.27 -10.86
C ILE A 4 -38.67 -12.93 -10.18
N ALA A 5 -39.69 -12.09 -9.98
CA ALA A 5 -39.53 -10.81 -9.28
C ALA A 5 -39.13 -11.00 -7.81
N ALA A 6 -39.70 -11.99 -7.12
CA ALA A 6 -39.33 -12.34 -5.74
C ALA A 6 -37.87 -12.81 -5.66
N LYS A 7 -37.47 -13.78 -6.50
CA LYS A 7 -36.07 -14.26 -6.55
C LYS A 7 -35.08 -13.15 -6.91
N GLN A 8 -35.46 -12.22 -7.79
CA GLN A 8 -34.61 -11.06 -8.11
C GLN A 8 -34.47 -10.08 -6.94
N ALA A 9 -35.49 -9.90 -6.11
CA ALA A 9 -35.41 -9.05 -4.93
C ALA A 9 -34.42 -9.63 -3.89
N ASP A 10 -34.45 -10.95 -3.69
CA ASP A 10 -33.54 -11.64 -2.79
C ASP A 10 -32.08 -11.52 -3.26
N VAL A 11 -31.82 -11.74 -4.54
CA VAL A 11 -30.47 -11.58 -5.14
C VAL A 11 -29.93 -10.16 -4.93
N ARG A 12 -30.74 -9.12 -5.17
CA ARG A 12 -30.31 -7.73 -4.97
C ARG A 12 -29.98 -7.44 -3.50
N SER A 13 -30.75 -8.00 -2.57
CA SER A 13 -30.49 -7.84 -1.13
C SER A 13 -29.16 -8.49 -0.72
N PHE A 14 -28.87 -9.67 -1.29
CA PHE A 14 -27.62 -10.38 -1.08
C PHE A 14 -26.42 -9.64 -1.70
N GLU A 15 -26.55 -9.15 -2.93
CA GLU A 15 -25.53 -8.35 -3.61
C GLU A 15 -25.16 -7.11 -2.80
N LYS A 16 -26.15 -6.42 -2.24
CA LYS A 16 -25.93 -5.24 -1.38
C LYS A 16 -25.10 -5.60 -0.15
N THR A 17 -25.40 -6.73 0.49
CA THR A 17 -24.67 -7.20 1.68
C THR A 17 -23.24 -7.65 1.33
N CYS A 18 -23.07 -8.32 0.20
CA CYS A 18 -21.76 -8.72 -0.33
C CYS A 18 -20.89 -7.49 -0.63
N ASN A 19 -21.45 -6.49 -1.32
CA ASN A 19 -20.74 -5.25 -1.62
C ASN A 19 -20.40 -4.45 -0.37
N ALA A 20 -21.31 -4.37 0.61
CA ALA A 20 -21.04 -3.72 1.88
C ALA A 20 -19.88 -4.40 2.64
N THR A 21 -19.78 -5.72 2.57
CA THR A 21 -18.68 -6.48 3.17
C THR A 21 -17.39 -6.26 2.40
N ARG A 22 -17.41 -6.34 1.06
CA ARG A 22 -16.26 -6.08 0.18
C ARG A 22 -15.65 -4.71 0.44
N ASN A 23 -16.48 -3.68 0.55
CA ASN A 23 -16.02 -2.31 0.76
C ASN A 23 -15.23 -2.12 2.06
N GLN A 24 -15.49 -2.93 3.08
CA GLN A 24 -14.73 -2.88 4.33
C GLN A 24 -13.28 -3.37 4.15
N PHE A 25 -13.03 -4.31 3.22
CA PHE A 25 -11.69 -4.85 2.95
C PHE A 25 -10.94 -4.13 1.82
N LEU A 26 -11.61 -3.25 1.07
CA LEU A 26 -10.96 -2.46 0.00
C LEU A 26 -9.73 -1.66 0.48
N PRO A 27 -9.73 -1.02 1.67
CA PRO A 27 -8.57 -0.24 2.12
C PRO A 27 -7.31 -1.09 2.28
N ILE A 28 -7.43 -2.29 2.88
CA ILE A 28 -6.30 -3.19 3.05
C ILE A 28 -5.85 -3.81 1.72
N ALA A 29 -6.80 -4.11 0.82
CA ALA A 29 -6.48 -4.59 -0.53
C ALA A 29 -5.72 -3.54 -1.34
N ALA A 30 -6.13 -2.27 -1.26
CA ALA A 30 -5.42 -1.16 -1.90
C ALA A 30 -4.01 -0.97 -1.31
N HIS A 31 -3.88 -1.04 0.02
CA HIS A 31 -2.59 -0.95 0.70
C HIS A 31 -1.64 -2.09 0.27
N ALA A 32 -2.11 -3.34 0.29
CA ALA A 32 -1.34 -4.49 -0.17
C ALA A 32 -0.99 -4.39 -1.66
N THR A 33 -1.88 -3.87 -2.50
CA THR A 33 -1.59 -3.68 -3.92
C THR A 33 -0.46 -2.66 -4.12
N ALA A 34 -0.52 -1.53 -3.42
CA ALA A 34 0.53 -0.52 -3.49
C ALA A 34 1.89 -1.03 -3.00
N MET A 35 1.92 -1.76 -1.88
CA MET A 35 3.16 -2.35 -1.37
C MET A 35 3.78 -3.35 -2.36
N PHE A 36 2.95 -4.14 -3.04
CA PHE A 36 3.43 -5.06 -4.07
C PHE A 36 4.12 -4.31 -5.22
N PHE A 37 3.51 -3.24 -5.74
CA PHE A 37 4.10 -2.47 -6.84
C PHE A 37 5.38 -1.75 -6.42
N ILE A 38 5.47 -1.24 -5.18
CA ILE A 38 6.73 -0.68 -4.66
C ILE A 38 7.82 -1.76 -4.66
N ILE A 39 7.54 -2.95 -4.14
CA ILE A 39 8.52 -4.05 -4.11
C ILE A 39 8.91 -4.48 -5.52
N ALA A 40 7.94 -4.62 -6.42
CA ALA A 40 8.20 -4.98 -7.82
C ALA A 40 9.07 -3.94 -8.53
N SER A 41 8.95 -2.65 -8.17
CA SER A 41 9.77 -1.58 -8.74
C SER A 41 11.24 -1.60 -8.28
N LEU A 42 11.57 -2.30 -7.19
CA LEU A 42 12.95 -2.38 -6.67
C LEU A 42 13.91 -3.09 -7.62
N VAL A 43 13.41 -3.89 -8.56
CA VAL A 43 14.22 -4.50 -9.62
C VAL A 43 14.96 -3.46 -10.48
N ALA A 44 14.42 -2.24 -10.57
CA ALA A 44 15.06 -1.13 -11.27
C ALA A 44 16.27 -0.54 -10.50
N VAL A 45 16.34 -0.76 -9.19
CA VAL A 45 17.46 -0.33 -8.33
C VAL A 45 18.61 -1.33 -8.42
N ASP A 46 18.29 -2.62 -8.27
CA ASP A 46 19.23 -3.72 -8.47
C ASP A 46 18.45 -4.95 -8.96
N PRO A 47 18.88 -5.62 -10.05
CA PRO A 47 18.23 -6.83 -10.55
C PRO A 47 18.10 -7.96 -9.53
N MET A 48 18.91 -7.96 -8.46
CA MET A 48 18.80 -8.93 -7.37
C MET A 48 17.54 -8.73 -6.51
N TYR A 49 16.90 -7.56 -6.55
CA TYR A 49 15.70 -7.24 -5.77
C TYR A 49 14.42 -7.70 -6.49
N GLN A 50 14.33 -9.00 -6.67
CA GLN A 50 13.21 -9.64 -7.35
C GLN A 50 12.57 -10.70 -6.44
N TRP A 51 11.24 -10.61 -6.30
CA TRP A 51 10.43 -11.59 -5.57
C TRP A 51 9.26 -12.03 -6.44
N SER A 52 8.79 -13.26 -6.24
CA SER A 52 7.62 -13.76 -6.94
C SER A 52 6.33 -13.24 -6.32
N LEU A 53 5.28 -13.12 -7.13
CA LEU A 53 3.94 -12.82 -6.64
C LEU A 53 3.45 -13.88 -5.65
N GLN A 54 3.81 -15.15 -5.87
CA GLN A 54 3.47 -16.24 -4.95
C GLN A 54 4.06 -16.01 -3.55
N TRP A 55 5.35 -15.66 -3.47
CA TRP A 55 6.00 -15.36 -2.20
C TRP A 55 5.29 -14.21 -1.47
N TYR A 56 4.86 -13.19 -2.21
CA TYR A 56 4.13 -12.06 -1.64
C TYR A 56 2.78 -12.49 -1.03
N PHE A 57 2.03 -13.34 -1.74
CA PHE A 57 0.79 -13.90 -1.20
C PHE A 57 1.03 -14.80 0.02
N ASP A 58 2.12 -15.55 0.06
CA ASP A 58 2.46 -16.37 1.22
C ASP A 58 2.74 -15.49 2.46
N VAL A 59 3.40 -14.34 2.28
CA VAL A 59 3.61 -13.36 3.37
C VAL A 59 2.28 -12.77 3.84
N PHE A 60 1.38 -12.44 2.92
CA PHE A 60 0.06 -11.92 3.27
C PHE A 60 -0.80 -12.99 3.98
N GLY A 61 -0.78 -14.24 3.50
CA GLY A 61 -1.47 -15.36 4.12
C GLY A 61 -1.00 -15.63 5.55
N ARG A 62 0.32 -15.60 5.80
CA ARG A 62 0.87 -15.68 7.16
C ARG A 62 0.43 -14.53 8.03
N THR A 63 0.40 -13.31 7.48
CA THR A 63 -0.09 -12.13 8.20
C THR A 63 -1.55 -12.30 8.64
N LEU A 64 -2.41 -12.88 7.81
CA LEU A 64 -3.80 -13.14 8.18
C LEU A 64 -3.89 -14.15 9.34
N ALA A 65 -3.01 -15.15 9.38
CA ALA A 65 -2.98 -16.14 10.46
C ALA A 65 -2.37 -15.60 11.76
N ASP A 66 -1.29 -14.83 11.68
CA ASP A 66 -0.46 -14.44 12.82
C ASP A 66 -0.85 -13.09 13.46
N SER A 67 -1.71 -12.31 12.80
CA SER A 67 -2.18 -11.02 13.33
C SER A 67 -3.25 -11.19 14.41
N ASP A 68 -3.25 -10.28 15.38
CA ASP A 68 -4.16 -10.35 16.53
C ASP A 68 -5.64 -10.49 16.10
N PRO A 69 -6.35 -11.50 16.64
CA PRO A 69 -7.75 -11.72 16.33
C PRO A 69 -8.62 -10.60 16.92
N ALA A 70 -9.67 -10.25 16.20
CA ALA A 70 -10.72 -9.34 16.67
C ALA A 70 -12.06 -9.80 16.06
N PRO A 71 -12.68 -10.87 16.62
CA PRO A 71 -13.83 -11.52 16.00
C PRO A 71 -15.09 -10.65 16.00
N GLU A 72 -15.25 -9.76 16.98
CA GLU A 72 -16.44 -8.91 17.14
C GLU A 72 -16.28 -7.53 16.50
N ASP A 73 -15.05 -7.13 16.17
CA ASP A 73 -14.72 -5.80 15.66
C ASP A 73 -13.93 -5.89 14.35
N ARG A 74 -14.66 -5.82 13.23
CA ARG A 74 -14.07 -5.87 11.88
C ARG A 74 -13.09 -4.72 11.61
N PRO A 75 -13.42 -3.45 11.88
CA PRO A 75 -12.46 -2.34 11.76
C PRO A 75 -11.16 -2.60 12.52
N ARG A 76 -11.24 -3.05 13.78
CA ARG A 76 -10.05 -3.39 14.58
C ARG A 76 -9.28 -4.56 13.97
N ARG A 77 -9.97 -5.59 13.49
CA ARG A 77 -9.34 -6.72 12.79
C ARG A 77 -8.53 -6.24 11.59
N ILE A 78 -9.10 -5.38 10.76
CA ILE A 78 -8.43 -4.82 9.58
C ILE A 78 -7.20 -4.00 9.98
N SER A 79 -7.31 -3.20 11.06
CA SER A 79 -6.17 -2.45 11.61
C SER A 79 -5.05 -3.36 12.07
N ASN A 80 -5.37 -4.43 12.82
CA ASN A 80 -4.39 -5.42 13.29
C ASN A 80 -3.67 -6.11 12.13
N ILE A 81 -4.43 -6.56 11.11
CA ILE A 81 -3.85 -7.19 9.91
C ILE A 81 -2.93 -6.19 9.20
N THR A 82 -3.38 -4.95 9.00
CA THR A 82 -2.61 -3.91 8.30
C THR A 82 -1.30 -3.59 9.04
N GLY A 83 -1.34 -3.43 10.35
CA GLY A 83 -0.17 -3.18 11.18
C GLY A 83 0.83 -4.33 11.14
N HIS A 84 0.35 -5.56 11.33
CA HIS A 84 1.18 -6.76 11.27
C HIS A 84 1.78 -6.94 9.86
N PHE A 85 0.98 -6.72 8.82
CA PHE A 85 1.42 -6.79 7.42
C PHE A 85 2.60 -5.86 7.15
N ARG A 86 2.46 -4.59 7.56
CA ARG A 86 3.47 -3.55 7.37
C ARG A 86 4.81 -3.96 7.99
N VAL A 87 4.78 -4.40 9.24
CA VAL A 87 6.00 -4.77 9.98
C VAL A 87 6.64 -6.03 9.39
N GLN A 88 5.84 -7.06 9.12
CA GLN A 88 6.37 -8.33 8.59
C GLN A 88 6.95 -8.17 7.19
N LEU A 89 6.24 -7.48 6.31
CA LEU A 89 6.72 -7.23 4.95
C LEU A 89 7.99 -6.40 4.98
N HIS A 90 8.00 -5.31 5.75
CA HIS A 90 9.17 -4.45 5.86
C HIS A 90 10.38 -5.20 6.39
N ARG A 91 10.21 -5.99 7.47
CA ARG A 91 11.30 -6.79 8.03
C ARG A 91 11.85 -7.79 7.01
N ARG A 92 10.99 -8.52 6.31
CA ARG A 92 11.42 -9.53 5.32
C ARG A 92 12.18 -8.90 4.15
N ILE A 93 11.72 -7.76 3.65
CA ILE A 93 12.36 -7.04 2.55
C ILE A 93 13.68 -6.39 3.00
N CYS A 94 13.72 -5.74 4.16
CA CYS A 94 14.97 -5.15 4.65
C CYS A 94 16.04 -6.20 4.97
N GLN A 95 15.67 -7.42 5.34
CA GLN A 95 16.62 -8.53 5.55
C GLN A 95 17.29 -9.00 4.26
N SER A 96 16.67 -8.80 3.10
CA SER A 96 17.23 -9.16 1.79
C SER A 96 17.87 -7.98 1.05
N LEU A 97 17.50 -6.74 1.40
CA LEU A 97 18.09 -5.51 0.86
C LEU A 97 19.48 -5.23 1.43
N ARG A 98 20.35 -4.62 0.60
CA ARG A 98 21.62 -4.03 1.08
C ARG A 98 21.32 -2.80 1.94
N ALA A 99 22.17 -2.51 2.92
CA ALA A 99 22.00 -1.39 3.86
C ALA A 99 21.74 -0.03 3.17
N LYS A 100 22.41 0.25 2.04
CA LYS A 100 22.23 1.49 1.27
C LYS A 100 20.82 1.67 0.70
N ASP A 101 20.12 0.58 0.40
CA ASP A 101 18.81 0.61 -0.28
C ASP A 101 17.63 0.48 0.70
N GLN A 102 17.91 0.16 1.98
CA GLN A 102 16.89 0.06 3.03
C GLN A 102 16.21 1.41 3.29
N LEU A 103 16.96 2.52 3.26
CA LEU A 103 16.39 3.86 3.46
C LEU A 103 15.46 4.24 2.31
N LEU A 104 15.83 3.91 1.07
CA LEU A 104 15.00 4.14 -0.11
C LEU A 104 13.65 3.41 0.03
N PHE A 105 13.69 2.13 0.41
CA PHE A 105 12.48 1.35 0.62
C PHE A 105 11.61 1.91 1.75
N ALA A 106 12.20 2.30 2.89
CA ALA A 106 11.49 2.93 4.00
C ALA A 106 10.85 4.27 3.58
N ALA A 107 11.55 5.07 2.78
CA ALA A 107 11.02 6.34 2.26
C ALA A 107 9.84 6.11 1.31
N LEU A 108 9.94 5.19 0.34
CA LEU A 108 8.88 4.88 -0.61
C LEU A 108 7.60 4.35 0.09
N THR A 109 7.77 3.43 1.04
CA THR A 109 6.64 2.88 1.80
C THR A 109 6.03 3.91 2.75
N GLY A 110 6.83 4.80 3.33
CA GLY A 110 6.38 5.93 4.14
C GLY A 110 5.57 6.96 3.33
N LEU A 111 6.09 7.40 2.18
CA LEU A 111 5.39 8.32 1.28
C LEU A 111 4.05 7.75 0.82
N GLN A 112 4.00 6.45 0.53
CA GLN A 112 2.76 5.78 0.16
C GLN A 112 1.74 5.74 1.32
N SER A 113 2.20 5.52 2.55
CA SER A 113 1.32 5.50 3.72
C SER A 113 0.79 6.88 4.10
N LEU A 114 1.56 7.94 3.83
CA LEU A 114 1.19 9.33 4.13
C LEU A 114 0.32 9.97 3.05
N GLN A 115 0.13 9.29 1.90
CA GLN A 115 -0.63 9.82 0.76
C GLN A 115 -0.18 11.23 0.36
N VAL A 116 1.13 11.45 0.33
CA VAL A 116 1.72 12.76 0.01
C VAL A 116 1.32 13.19 -1.39
N GLU A 117 1.02 14.48 -1.55
CA GLU A 117 0.67 15.05 -2.84
C GLU A 117 1.79 14.83 -3.88
N GLN A 118 1.42 14.48 -5.11
CA GLN A 118 2.39 14.23 -6.17
C GLN A 118 3.25 15.45 -6.48
N SER A 119 2.73 16.67 -6.32
CA SER A 119 3.50 17.90 -6.52
C SER A 119 4.62 18.04 -5.48
N ALA A 120 4.35 17.71 -4.21
CA ALA A 120 5.33 17.72 -3.13
C ALA A 120 6.40 16.63 -3.32
N ILE A 121 6.01 15.43 -3.75
CA ILE A 121 6.96 14.37 -4.11
C ILE A 121 7.84 14.82 -5.28
N ARG A 122 7.24 15.42 -6.32
CA ARG A 122 7.98 15.93 -7.47
C ARG A 122 8.99 16.99 -7.05
N TRP A 123 8.56 17.97 -6.26
CA TRP A 123 9.43 19.01 -5.72
C TRP A 123 10.59 18.44 -4.91
N LEU A 124 10.33 17.44 -4.06
CA LEU A 124 11.34 16.74 -3.28
C LEU A 124 12.38 16.05 -4.18
N LEU A 125 11.95 15.43 -5.29
CA LEU A 125 12.82 14.65 -6.19
C LEU A 125 13.56 15.51 -7.22
N THR A 126 12.97 16.60 -7.70
CA THR A 126 13.58 17.47 -8.72
C THR A 126 14.36 18.65 -8.14
N GLY A 127 14.21 18.89 -6.83
CA GLY A 127 14.56 20.16 -6.23
C GLY A 127 13.50 21.22 -6.55
N GLY A 128 13.47 22.26 -5.71
CA GLY A 128 12.70 23.46 -6.01
C GLY A 128 13.29 24.25 -7.19
N PRO A 129 12.53 25.18 -7.78
CA PRO A 129 13.06 26.03 -8.85
C PRO A 129 14.33 26.75 -8.39
N ASP A 130 15.33 26.83 -9.27
CA ASP A 130 16.59 27.51 -9.03
C ASP A 130 16.31 28.97 -8.59
N THR A 131 16.64 29.29 -7.34
CA THR A 131 16.57 30.68 -6.83
C THR A 131 17.74 31.55 -7.31
N SER A 132 18.64 30.99 -8.13
CA SER A 132 19.85 31.66 -8.65
C SER A 132 19.59 32.77 -9.67
N SER A 133 18.33 33.01 -10.10
CA SER A 133 17.99 34.11 -11.01
C SER A 133 17.73 35.46 -10.32
N THR A 134 17.91 35.54 -9.00
CA THR A 134 17.80 36.80 -8.24
C THR A 134 19.15 37.26 -7.67
N ILE A 135 20.17 37.34 -8.53
CA ILE A 135 21.30 38.23 -8.24
C ILE A 135 20.87 39.63 -8.70
N PRO A 136 20.57 40.58 -7.79
CA PRO A 136 20.33 41.95 -8.21
C PRO A 136 21.60 42.48 -8.90
N PRO A 137 21.49 43.24 -10.00
CA PRO A 137 22.66 43.82 -10.64
C PRO A 137 23.42 44.66 -9.61
N THR A 138 24.71 44.37 -9.43
CA THR A 138 25.60 45.17 -8.60
C THR A 138 25.49 46.64 -9.03
N PRO A 139 25.21 47.59 -8.12
CA PRO A 139 25.17 48.99 -8.48
C PRO A 139 26.60 49.50 -8.72
N ALA A 140 26.78 50.08 -9.91
CA ALA A 140 27.88 50.91 -10.42
C ALA A 140 29.31 50.36 -10.35
#